data_AF-A0A090MK82-F1
#
_entry.id   AF-A0A090MK82-F1
#
_cell.length_a   1.000
_cell.length_b   1.000
_cell.length_c   1.000
_cell.angle_alpha   90.00
_cell.angle_beta   90.00
_cell.angle_gamma   90.00
#
_symmetry.space_group_name_H-M   'P 1'
#
loop_
_entity.id
_entity.type
_entity.pdbx_description
1 polymer ?
#
loop_
_entity_poly.entity_id
_entity_poly.type
_entity_poly.pdbx_seq_one_letter_code
_entity_poly.pdbx_strand_id
1 'polypeptide(L)'
;MSTFAAARVQGQTTSYEVATRSLLQSHFSGETAKPLILGMQELHTLVKMATHEFGLFTAIVGDDTRRIVVGRSLGEVQALAETVAYPFGRGERARKMAWLEAMGGHYEYWSGKPGGRLQGSYIIKCDELPFRNDYEHGEMQRLDIFERDDATCANLELGEMDGVMLLSTNDSALDALEHSYDINDPNVTLRKCNPETCTAPPPKWSPSTDRRFFFRLRGKEIASGETVSEPECGYIEFFGDEFTQFVGRINVPFMEEEIEFRGFKVSDTPRDQPCEWDYFSFEEPVNSRRCEHGVEGEFK
;
A
#
# COMPACT_ATOMS: atom_id res chain seq x y z
N MET A 1 34.75 26.38 -48.29
CA MET A 1 33.50 26.58 -47.52
C MET A 1 32.64 25.35 -47.74
N SER A 2 32.59 24.45 -46.76
CA SER A 2 31.88 23.16 -46.86
C SER A 2 30.56 23.28 -46.10
N THR A 3 29.43 23.18 -46.81
CA THR A 3 28.09 23.17 -46.24
C THR A 3 27.77 21.75 -45.74
N PHE A 4 27.73 21.56 -44.42
CA PHE A 4 27.16 20.36 -43.82
C PHE A 4 25.63 20.43 -43.96
N ALA A 5 25.08 19.62 -44.87
CA ALA A 5 23.66 19.30 -44.85
C ALA A 5 23.42 18.27 -43.74
N ALA A 6 22.82 18.71 -42.64
CA ALA A 6 22.34 17.81 -41.60
C ALA A 6 21.24 16.92 -42.19
N ALA A 7 21.51 15.63 -42.32
CA ALA A 7 20.49 14.64 -42.62
C ALA A 7 19.43 14.68 -41.51
N ARG A 8 18.16 14.95 -41.88
CA ARG A 8 17.03 14.78 -40.97
C ARG A 8 16.99 13.31 -40.56
N VAL A 9 17.25 13.05 -39.27
CA VAL A 9 16.93 11.78 -38.64
C VAL A 9 15.42 11.59 -38.77
N GLN A 10 14.99 10.69 -39.65
CA GLN A 10 13.62 10.20 -39.66
C GLN A 10 13.42 9.47 -38.34
N GLY A 11 12.57 10.02 -37.47
CA GLY A 11 12.22 9.38 -36.20
C GLY A 11 11.65 7.99 -36.48
N GLN A 12 12.27 6.97 -35.90
CA GLN A 12 11.72 5.61 -35.91
C GLN A 12 10.37 5.65 -35.20
N THR A 13 9.29 5.37 -35.93
CA THR A 13 7.94 5.24 -35.38
C THR A 13 7.94 4.03 -34.44
N THR A 14 7.60 4.24 -33.17
CA THR A 14 7.61 3.14 -32.19
C THR A 14 6.45 2.18 -32.46
N SER A 15 6.59 0.90 -32.09
CA SER A 15 5.49 -0.08 -32.21
C SER A 15 4.21 0.37 -31.49
N TYR A 16 4.37 1.22 -30.47
CA TYR A 16 3.29 1.79 -29.67
C TYR A 16 2.51 2.89 -30.40
N GLU A 17 3.21 3.80 -31.11
CA GLU A 17 2.56 4.82 -31.95
C GLU A 17 1.67 4.18 -33.02
N VAL A 18 2.15 3.10 -33.65
CA VAL A 18 1.39 2.38 -34.67
C VAL A 18 0.13 1.74 -34.08
N ALA A 19 0.25 1.09 -32.91
CA ALA A 19 -0.89 0.49 -32.22
C ALA A 19 -1.92 1.53 -31.78
N THR A 20 -1.46 2.64 -31.19
CA THR A 20 -2.31 3.74 -30.73
C THR A 20 -3.02 4.42 -31.89
N ARG A 21 -2.33 4.64 -33.02
CA ARG A 21 -2.93 5.19 -34.24
C ARG A 21 -4.04 4.29 -34.77
N SER A 22 -3.78 2.99 -34.84
CA SER A 22 -4.75 1.98 -35.29
C SER A 22 -5.99 1.95 -34.39
N LEU A 23 -5.80 2.02 -33.06
CA LEU A 23 -6.88 2.08 -32.09
C LEU A 23 -7.75 3.33 -32.27
N LEU A 24 -7.14 4.51 -32.32
CA LEU A 24 -7.87 5.77 -32.48
C LEU A 24 -8.62 5.82 -33.81
N GLN A 25 -7.99 5.36 -34.89
CA GLN A 25 -8.59 5.34 -36.21
C GLN A 25 -9.77 4.36 -36.30
N SER A 26 -9.63 3.17 -35.71
CA SER A 26 -10.70 2.17 -35.66
C SER A 26 -11.89 2.69 -34.83
N HIS A 27 -11.62 3.19 -33.62
CA HIS A 27 -12.66 3.59 -32.68
C HIS A 27 -13.41 4.85 -33.12
N PHE A 28 -12.70 5.86 -33.63
CA PHE A 28 -13.30 7.13 -34.06
C PHE A 28 -13.68 7.14 -35.55
N SER A 29 -13.68 5.99 -36.23
CA SER A 29 -14.15 5.88 -37.62
C SER A 29 -15.66 6.20 -37.77
N GLY A 30 -16.45 6.02 -36.72
CA GLY A 30 -17.86 6.39 -36.66
C GLY A 30 -18.10 7.79 -36.09
N GLU A 31 -19.12 8.49 -36.61
CA GLU A 31 -19.50 9.84 -36.15
C GLU A 31 -20.05 9.87 -34.71
N THR A 32 -20.54 8.73 -34.20
CA THR A 32 -21.15 8.60 -32.86
C THR A 32 -20.21 7.95 -31.83
N ALA A 33 -18.90 7.96 -32.09
CA ALA A 33 -17.93 7.31 -31.22
C ALA A 33 -17.82 8.03 -29.86
N LYS A 34 -18.08 7.29 -28.78
CA LYS A 34 -17.96 7.79 -27.40
C LYS A 34 -16.50 8.08 -27.04
N PRO A 35 -16.24 9.04 -26.14
CA PRO A 35 -14.90 9.30 -25.64
C PRO A 35 -14.30 8.07 -24.93
N LEU A 36 -12.97 7.93 -25.04
CA LEU A 36 -12.18 6.82 -24.49
C LEU A 36 -11.24 7.32 -23.40
N ILE A 37 -10.90 6.42 -22.47
CA ILE A 37 -9.85 6.62 -21.46
C ILE A 37 -8.67 5.73 -21.85
N LEU A 38 -7.49 6.32 -22.00
CA LEU A 38 -6.26 5.62 -22.35
C LEU A 38 -5.22 5.77 -21.23
N GLY A 39 -4.38 4.73 -21.06
CA GLY A 39 -3.25 4.72 -20.12
C GLY A 39 -2.04 5.52 -20.62
N MET A 40 -1.03 5.66 -19.76
CA MET A 40 -0.03 6.72 -19.86
C MET A 40 1.35 6.33 -20.41
N GLN A 41 1.39 5.51 -21.46
CA GLN A 41 2.65 5.33 -22.19
C GLN A 41 2.75 6.47 -23.22
N GLU A 42 3.63 7.45 -22.94
CA GLU A 42 3.97 8.59 -23.81
C GLU A 42 2.88 9.67 -24.03
N LEU A 43 2.44 10.32 -22.94
CA LEU A 43 1.46 11.43 -22.92
C LEU A 43 1.53 12.40 -24.11
N HIS A 44 2.74 12.90 -24.36
CA HIS A 44 2.98 13.96 -25.32
C HIS A 44 2.75 13.47 -26.76
N THR A 45 3.12 12.23 -27.04
CA THR A 45 2.90 11.56 -28.32
C THR A 45 1.40 11.37 -28.57
N LEU A 46 0.68 10.88 -27.56
CA LEU A 46 -0.74 10.59 -27.66
C LEU A 46 -1.58 11.87 -27.77
N VAL A 47 -1.29 12.90 -26.98
CA VAL A 47 -1.93 14.23 -27.10
C VAL A 47 -1.72 14.81 -28.49
N LYS A 48 -0.48 14.76 -29.00
CA LYS A 48 -0.14 15.29 -30.32
C LYS A 48 -0.89 14.53 -31.41
N MET A 49 -0.94 13.20 -31.37
CA MET A 49 -1.67 12.40 -32.35
C MET A 49 -3.16 12.69 -32.32
N ALA A 50 -3.79 12.63 -31.14
CA ALA A 50 -5.22 12.85 -31.00
C ALA A 50 -5.64 14.25 -31.49
N THR A 51 -4.92 15.30 -31.08
CA THR A 51 -5.29 16.69 -31.42
C THR A 51 -4.95 17.08 -32.85
N HIS A 52 -3.75 16.73 -33.34
CA HIS A 52 -3.26 17.21 -34.63
C HIS A 52 -3.61 16.29 -35.80
N GLU A 53 -3.62 14.97 -35.61
CA GLU A 53 -3.83 14.03 -36.72
C GLU A 53 -5.30 13.67 -36.89
N PHE A 54 -6.07 13.65 -35.79
CA PHE A 54 -7.47 13.17 -35.80
C PHE A 54 -8.50 14.25 -35.45
N GLY A 55 -8.07 15.44 -35.06
CA GLY A 55 -8.97 16.54 -34.66
C GLY A 55 -9.80 16.22 -33.41
N LEU A 56 -9.24 15.43 -32.49
CA LEU A 56 -9.88 15.02 -31.25
C LEU A 56 -9.52 15.98 -30.11
N PHE A 57 -10.46 16.16 -29.18
CA PHE A 57 -10.22 16.83 -27.91
C PHE A 57 -9.64 15.84 -26.91
N THR A 58 -8.79 16.36 -26.02
CA THR A 58 -8.14 15.57 -24.98
C THR A 58 -8.23 16.26 -23.63
N ALA A 59 -8.41 15.50 -22.56
CA ALA A 59 -8.28 15.96 -21.18
C ALA A 59 -7.45 14.96 -20.36
N ILE A 60 -6.56 15.46 -19.50
CA ILE A 60 -5.73 14.63 -18.62
C ILE A 60 -6.47 14.48 -17.28
N VAL A 61 -6.53 13.27 -16.74
CA VAL A 61 -7.25 12.95 -15.49
C VAL A 61 -6.43 12.05 -14.57
N GLY A 62 -6.47 12.30 -13.27
CA GLY A 62 -5.75 11.53 -12.24
C GLY A 62 -4.30 11.99 -12.04
N ASP A 63 -3.83 11.92 -10.80
CA ASP A 63 -2.52 12.46 -10.38
C ASP A 63 -1.37 11.47 -10.62
N ASP A 64 -1.50 10.22 -10.13
CA ASP A 64 -0.39 9.25 -10.15
C ASP A 64 -0.45 8.26 -11.33
N THR A 65 -1.64 7.82 -11.74
CA THR A 65 -1.80 6.93 -12.91
C THR A 65 -2.02 7.67 -14.23
N ARG A 66 -2.09 9.02 -14.16
CA ARG A 66 -2.35 9.99 -15.24
C ARG A 66 -3.03 9.34 -16.45
N ARG A 67 -4.34 9.39 -16.58
CA ARG A 67 -5.03 8.89 -17.77
C ARG A 67 -5.35 10.03 -18.72
N ILE A 68 -5.56 9.72 -19.99
CA ILE A 68 -6.03 10.69 -20.96
C ILE A 68 -7.39 10.30 -21.48
N VAL A 69 -8.33 11.23 -21.40
CA VAL A 69 -9.63 11.14 -22.05
C VAL A 69 -9.51 11.72 -23.44
N VAL A 70 -9.94 11.00 -24.46
CA VAL A 70 -9.89 11.40 -25.87
C VAL A 70 -11.27 11.29 -26.50
N GLY A 71 -11.71 12.27 -27.28
CA GLY A 71 -13.02 12.22 -27.95
C GLY A 71 -13.27 13.34 -28.98
N ARG A 72 -14.37 13.25 -29.72
CA ARG A 72 -14.73 14.22 -30.78
C ARG A 72 -15.44 15.47 -30.27
N SER A 73 -16.01 15.42 -29.07
CA SER A 73 -16.73 16.54 -28.44
C SER A 73 -15.99 17.00 -27.19
N LEU A 74 -15.65 18.29 -27.13
CA LEU A 74 -15.03 18.89 -25.95
C LEU A 74 -15.91 18.73 -24.71
N GLY A 75 -17.23 18.91 -24.85
CA GLY A 75 -18.17 18.77 -23.75
C GLY A 75 -18.27 17.34 -23.22
N GLU A 76 -18.24 16.33 -24.10
CA GLU A 76 -18.24 14.92 -23.67
C GLU A 76 -16.90 14.50 -23.06
N VAL A 77 -15.79 15.00 -23.61
CA VAL A 77 -14.44 14.77 -23.06
C VAL A 77 -14.32 15.39 -21.67
N GLN A 78 -14.80 16.62 -21.48
CA GLN A 78 -14.80 17.29 -20.18
C GLN A 78 -15.74 16.60 -19.20
N ALA A 79 -16.96 16.25 -19.60
CA ALA A 79 -17.92 15.55 -18.73
C ALA A 79 -17.39 14.16 -18.30
N LEU A 80 -16.78 13.41 -19.22
CA LEU A 80 -16.14 12.15 -18.87
C LEU A 80 -14.91 12.37 -18.00
N ALA A 81 -14.10 13.40 -18.28
CA ALA A 81 -12.93 13.73 -17.47
C ALA A 81 -13.31 14.09 -16.04
N GLU A 82 -14.37 14.89 -15.85
CA GLU A 82 -14.94 15.21 -14.55
C GLU A 82 -15.50 13.96 -13.86
N THR A 83 -16.24 13.12 -14.59
CA THR A 83 -16.78 11.85 -14.05
C THR A 83 -15.68 10.90 -13.61
N VAL A 84 -14.56 10.87 -14.33
CA VAL A 84 -13.39 10.06 -13.98
C VAL A 84 -12.65 10.69 -12.81
N ALA A 85 -12.45 12.01 -12.79
CA ALA A 85 -11.75 12.71 -11.71
C ALA A 85 -12.56 12.76 -10.38
N TYR A 86 -13.88 12.75 -10.44
CA TYR A 86 -14.78 12.99 -9.30
C TYR A 86 -14.72 11.90 -8.20
N PRO A 87 -14.67 10.59 -8.52
CA PRO A 87 -14.40 9.54 -7.54
C PRO A 87 -13.01 9.65 -6.90
N PHE A 88 -11.97 9.95 -7.70
CA PHE A 88 -10.59 10.05 -7.19
C PHE A 88 -10.41 11.26 -6.27
N GLY A 89 -11.02 12.40 -6.59
CA GLY A 89 -10.96 13.62 -5.78
C GLY A 89 -11.72 13.53 -4.45
N ARG A 90 -12.81 12.75 -4.36
CA ARG A 90 -13.51 12.53 -3.08
C ARG A 90 -12.71 11.62 -2.15
N GLY A 91 -12.18 10.51 -2.67
CA GLY A 91 -11.36 9.58 -1.88
C GLY A 91 -10.09 10.24 -1.37
N GLU A 92 -9.37 10.98 -2.21
CA GLU A 92 -8.15 11.69 -1.79
C GLU A 92 -8.43 12.85 -0.82
N ARG A 93 -9.46 13.66 -1.07
CA ARG A 93 -9.84 14.72 -0.13
C ARG A 93 -10.27 14.13 1.21
N ALA A 94 -11.03 13.04 1.22
CA ALA A 94 -11.42 12.34 2.44
C ALA A 94 -10.21 11.78 3.17
N ARG A 95 -9.28 11.11 2.48
CA ARG A 95 -8.01 10.62 3.06
C ARG A 95 -7.16 11.75 3.62
N LYS A 96 -7.04 12.87 2.91
CA LYS A 96 -6.30 14.04 3.40
C LYS A 96 -6.95 14.64 4.65
N MET A 97 -8.28 14.72 4.68
CA MET A 97 -9.01 15.19 5.86
C MET A 97 -8.86 14.24 7.04
N ALA A 98 -9.00 12.93 6.81
CA ALA A 98 -8.80 11.90 7.82
C ALA A 98 -7.37 11.88 8.36
N TRP A 99 -6.37 12.06 7.50
CA TRP A 99 -4.98 12.22 7.90
C TRP A 99 -4.79 13.44 8.80
N LEU A 100 -5.37 14.59 8.44
CA LEU A 100 -5.28 15.81 9.25
C LEU A 100 -5.97 15.64 10.61
N GLU A 101 -7.12 14.98 10.64
CA GLU A 101 -7.84 14.66 11.88
C GLU A 101 -7.03 13.70 12.77
N ALA A 102 -6.54 12.61 12.20
CA ALA A 102 -5.71 11.63 12.88
C ALA A 102 -4.41 12.23 13.43
N MET A 103 -3.75 13.09 12.65
CA MET A 103 -2.59 13.86 13.11
C MET A 103 -2.94 14.86 14.21
N GLY A 104 -4.15 15.42 14.20
CA GLY A 104 -4.70 16.17 15.33
C GLY A 104 -4.66 15.34 16.63
N GLY A 105 -5.14 14.10 16.56
CA GLY A 105 -5.07 13.15 17.68
C GLY A 105 -3.63 12.87 18.13
N HIS A 106 -2.68 12.72 17.21
CA HIS A 106 -1.25 12.58 17.55
C HIS A 106 -0.72 13.81 18.30
N TYR A 107 -1.03 15.03 17.84
CA TYR A 107 -0.56 16.24 18.50
C TYR A 107 -1.20 16.44 19.88
N GLU A 108 -2.47 16.10 20.04
CA GLU A 108 -3.14 16.08 21.34
C GLU A 108 -2.47 15.10 22.29
N TYR A 109 -2.24 13.86 21.85
CA TYR A 109 -1.51 12.84 22.61
C TYR A 109 -0.11 13.32 23.01
N TRP A 110 0.65 13.86 22.05
CA TRP A 110 2.00 14.38 22.30
C TRP A 110 2.00 15.52 23.33
N SER A 111 1.02 16.41 23.25
CA SER A 111 0.89 17.54 24.19
C SER A 111 0.61 17.09 25.64
N GLY A 112 0.00 15.91 25.79
CA GLY A 112 -0.31 15.28 27.07
C GLY A 112 0.91 14.74 27.85
N LYS A 113 2.13 14.84 27.30
CA LYS A 113 3.38 14.26 27.84
C LYS A 113 3.31 12.73 27.94
N PRO A 114 3.51 12.03 26.82
CA PRO A 114 3.34 10.58 26.73
C PRO A 114 4.27 9.81 27.67
N GLY A 115 3.79 8.67 28.17
CA GLY A 115 4.44 7.90 29.23
C GLY A 115 5.63 7.03 28.82
N GLY A 116 6.07 7.11 27.56
CA GLY A 116 7.21 6.33 27.05
C GLY A 116 6.99 4.82 27.00
N ARG A 117 5.77 4.38 26.69
CA ARG A 117 5.44 2.96 26.49
C ARG A 117 5.46 2.61 25.00
N LEU A 118 5.96 1.43 24.65
CA LEU A 118 5.91 0.93 23.28
C LEU A 118 4.48 0.56 22.88
N GLN A 119 3.77 -0.12 23.77
CA GLN A 119 2.35 -0.47 23.60
C GLN A 119 1.49 0.76 23.26
N GLY A 120 0.55 0.59 22.32
CA GLY A 120 -0.44 1.60 21.97
C GLY A 120 -0.88 1.53 20.51
N SER A 121 -1.71 2.50 20.12
CA SER A 121 -2.20 2.66 18.75
C SER A 121 -1.41 3.72 18.00
N TYR A 122 -1.11 3.42 16.75
CA TYR A 122 -0.38 4.28 15.83
C TYR A 122 -1.14 4.41 14.52
N ILE A 123 -1.12 5.62 13.96
CA ILE A 123 -1.54 5.86 12.57
C ILE A 123 -0.31 5.77 11.67
N ILE A 124 -0.47 5.17 10.49
CA ILE A 124 0.60 4.95 9.54
C ILE A 124 0.44 5.86 8.33
N LYS A 125 1.57 6.35 7.83
CA LYS A 125 1.72 6.93 6.51
C LYS A 125 2.67 6.08 5.69
N CYS A 126 2.14 5.48 4.63
CA CYS A 126 2.89 4.85 3.55
C CYS A 126 2.41 5.45 2.23
N ASP A 127 3.33 5.99 1.43
CA ASP A 127 3.00 6.65 0.17
C ASP A 127 3.08 5.67 -1.01
N GLU A 128 3.72 4.52 -0.80
CA GLU A 128 4.06 3.50 -1.79
C GLU A 128 2.95 2.45 -1.95
N LEU A 129 2.26 2.10 -0.86
CA LEU A 129 1.15 1.15 -0.90
C LEU A 129 -0.17 1.85 -1.20
N PRO A 130 -0.90 1.46 -2.27
CA PRO A 130 -2.22 1.99 -2.51
C PRO A 130 -3.16 1.62 -1.36
N PHE A 131 -4.13 2.49 -1.12
CA PHE A 131 -5.25 2.17 -0.24
C PHE A 131 -6.18 1.22 -0.99
N ARG A 132 -6.78 0.24 -0.28
CA ARG A 132 -7.79 -0.65 -0.88
C ARG A 132 -8.87 0.13 -1.61
N ASN A 133 -9.33 -0.43 -2.72
CA ASN A 133 -10.42 0.13 -3.53
C ASN A 133 -11.79 0.13 -2.80
N ASP A 134 -11.92 -0.64 -1.72
CA ASP A 134 -13.12 -0.76 -0.88
C ASP A 134 -13.06 0.02 0.44
N TYR A 135 -11.96 0.76 0.72
CA TYR A 135 -11.92 1.66 1.87
C TYR A 135 -13.08 2.66 1.75
N GLU A 136 -14.01 2.60 2.70
CA GLU A 136 -14.96 3.68 2.90
C GLU A 136 -14.14 4.97 3.10
N HIS A 137 -14.58 6.03 2.45
CA HIS A 137 -13.81 7.27 2.29
C HIS A 137 -13.21 7.77 3.62
N GLY A 138 -11.89 7.58 3.81
CA GLY A 138 -11.14 8.22 4.89
C GLY A 138 -10.69 7.32 6.04
N GLU A 139 -10.64 5.99 5.93
CA GLU A 139 -9.93 5.22 6.96
C GLU A 139 -8.41 5.26 6.75
N MET A 140 -7.68 5.31 7.87
CA MET A 140 -6.22 5.40 7.92
C MET A 140 -5.59 4.03 8.16
N GLN A 141 -4.42 3.81 7.54
CA GLN A 141 -3.52 2.70 7.87
C GLN A 141 -3.10 2.78 9.34
N ARG A 142 -2.98 1.63 9.99
CA ARG A 142 -2.87 1.54 11.45
C ARG A 142 -1.93 0.43 11.90
N LEU A 143 -1.33 0.65 13.06
CA LEU A 143 -0.56 -0.33 13.81
C LEU A 143 -1.00 -0.28 15.26
N ASP A 144 -1.43 -1.39 15.81
CA ASP A 144 -1.74 -1.55 17.23
C ASP A 144 -0.71 -2.47 17.86
N ILE A 145 0.15 -1.96 18.73
CA ILE A 145 1.23 -2.72 19.38
C ILE A 145 0.79 -3.13 20.78
N PHE A 146 1.00 -4.39 21.12
CA PHE A 146 0.64 -5.03 22.37
C PHE A 146 1.87 -5.62 23.05
N GLU A 147 2.00 -5.40 24.35
CA GLU A 147 2.94 -6.13 25.20
C GLU A 147 2.22 -7.33 25.83
N ARG A 148 2.71 -8.55 25.58
CA ARG A 148 2.30 -9.79 26.25
C ARG A 148 3.44 -10.29 27.14
N ASP A 149 3.14 -11.24 28.01
CA ASP A 149 4.10 -11.78 29.00
C ASP A 149 5.35 -12.41 28.35
N ASP A 150 5.22 -12.92 27.12
CA ASP A 150 6.23 -13.68 26.38
C ASP A 150 6.69 -13.03 25.07
N ALA A 151 5.93 -12.05 24.55
CA ALA A 151 6.21 -11.42 23.26
C ALA A 151 5.62 -10.01 23.13
N THR A 152 6.25 -9.19 22.30
CA THR A 152 5.59 -8.00 21.74
C THR A 152 4.97 -8.38 20.41
N CYS A 153 3.68 -8.11 20.22
CA CYS A 153 2.97 -8.39 18.98
C CYS A 153 2.23 -7.13 18.50
N ALA A 154 1.86 -7.09 17.23
CA ALA A 154 1.05 -6.00 16.71
C ALA A 154 0.08 -6.45 15.63
N ASN A 155 -1.07 -5.77 15.54
CA ASN A 155 -1.95 -5.86 14.39
C ASN A 155 -1.56 -4.74 13.40
N LEU A 156 -1.37 -5.07 12.13
CA LEU A 156 -0.98 -4.14 11.08
C LEU A 156 -2.08 -4.08 10.01
N GLU A 157 -2.51 -2.87 9.69
CA GLU A 157 -3.36 -2.53 8.54
C GLU A 157 -2.58 -1.55 7.64
N LEU A 158 -1.95 -2.06 6.58
CA LEU A 158 -1.08 -1.30 5.68
C LEU A 158 -1.64 -1.30 4.25
N GLY A 159 -2.74 -0.58 4.05
CA GLY A 159 -3.35 -0.42 2.73
C GLY A 159 -3.97 -1.73 2.26
N GLU A 160 -3.41 -2.33 1.21
CA GLU A 160 -3.83 -3.63 0.67
C GLU A 160 -3.26 -4.84 1.43
N MET A 161 -2.54 -4.63 2.54
CA MET A 161 -1.99 -5.71 3.36
C MET A 161 -2.49 -5.60 4.80
N ASP A 162 -3.06 -6.69 5.31
CA ASP A 162 -3.41 -6.83 6.73
C ASP A 162 -2.62 -7.99 7.34
N GLY A 163 -2.18 -7.86 8.59
CA GLY A 163 -1.38 -8.91 9.22
C GLY A 163 -1.15 -8.79 10.73
N VAL A 164 -0.49 -9.80 11.28
CA VAL A 164 0.05 -9.83 12.64
C VAL A 164 1.57 -9.77 12.58
N MET A 165 2.15 -8.94 13.44
CA MET A 165 3.59 -8.78 13.60
C MET A 165 4.05 -9.35 14.94
N LEU A 166 5.17 -10.06 14.96
CA LEU A 166 5.97 -10.28 16.16
C LEU A 166 7.11 -9.27 16.16
N LEU A 167 7.41 -8.65 17.31
CA LEU A 167 8.43 -7.62 17.44
C LEU A 167 9.46 -7.99 18.51
N SER A 168 10.74 -7.70 18.22
CA SER A 168 11.85 -7.90 19.15
C SER A 168 13.01 -6.97 18.83
N THR A 169 13.74 -6.50 19.84
CA THR A 169 15.03 -5.80 19.64
C THR A 169 16.16 -6.76 19.26
N ASN A 170 15.91 -8.08 19.36
CA ASN A 170 16.85 -9.14 19.01
C ASN A 170 16.25 -10.04 17.93
N ASP A 171 16.81 -9.97 16.72
CA ASP A 171 16.38 -10.73 15.55
C ASP A 171 16.49 -12.25 15.77
N SER A 172 17.54 -12.73 16.46
CA SER A 172 17.66 -14.16 16.77
C SER A 172 16.64 -14.66 17.79
N ALA A 173 16.18 -13.78 18.69
CA ALA A 173 15.08 -14.12 19.60
C ALA A 173 13.75 -14.20 18.83
N LEU A 174 13.61 -13.40 17.77
CA LEU A 174 12.45 -13.39 16.92
C LEU A 174 12.36 -14.67 16.07
N ASP A 175 13.49 -15.13 15.52
CA ASP A 175 13.57 -16.43 14.84
C ASP A 175 13.15 -17.59 15.77
N ALA A 176 13.59 -17.55 17.03
CA ALA A 176 13.24 -18.57 18.01
C ALA A 176 11.75 -18.51 18.38
N LEU A 177 11.20 -17.31 18.49
CA LEU A 177 9.78 -17.08 18.80
C LEU A 177 8.90 -17.56 17.65
N GLU A 178 9.19 -17.15 16.41
CA GLU A 178 8.53 -17.62 15.21
C GLU A 178 8.56 -19.16 15.12
N HIS A 179 9.74 -19.76 15.34
CA HIS A 179 9.90 -21.21 15.33
C HIS A 179 9.06 -21.90 16.41
N SER A 180 8.86 -21.26 17.58
CA SER A 180 8.04 -21.81 18.65
C SER A 180 6.55 -21.86 18.31
N TYR A 181 6.05 -20.91 17.49
CA TYR A 181 4.69 -20.97 16.97
C TYR A 181 4.56 -22.07 15.91
N ASP A 182 5.52 -22.19 15.01
CA ASP A 182 5.47 -23.18 13.92
C ASP A 182 5.60 -24.64 14.36
N ILE A 183 6.36 -24.93 15.42
CA ILE A 183 6.47 -26.30 15.97
C ILE A 183 5.11 -26.83 16.45
N ASN A 184 4.22 -25.94 16.87
CA ASN A 184 2.90 -26.31 17.37
C ASN A 184 1.87 -26.49 16.25
N ASP A 185 2.19 -26.14 14.99
CA ASP A 185 1.33 -26.35 13.83
C ASP A 185 1.67 -27.70 13.15
N PRO A 186 0.76 -28.70 13.20
CA PRO A 186 0.99 -30.01 12.59
C PRO A 186 1.03 -29.99 11.05
N ASN A 187 0.67 -28.88 10.40
CA ASN A 187 0.62 -28.73 8.95
C ASN A 187 1.83 -27.97 8.37
N VAL A 188 2.71 -27.41 9.19
CA VAL A 188 3.88 -26.66 8.69
C VAL A 188 5.00 -27.61 8.29
N THR A 189 5.21 -27.78 6.98
CA THR A 189 6.53 -28.19 6.50
C THR A 189 7.52 -27.07 6.83
N LEU A 190 8.43 -27.32 7.77
CA LEU A 190 9.51 -26.42 8.18
C LEU A 190 10.16 -25.73 6.97
N ARG A 191 9.77 -24.49 6.71
CA ARG A 191 10.40 -23.63 5.71
C ARG A 191 10.90 -22.39 6.42
N LYS A 192 12.23 -22.39 6.59
CA LYS A 192 13.00 -21.26 7.10
C LYS A 192 12.78 -20.08 6.14
N CYS A 193 12.50 -18.88 6.67
CA CYS A 193 12.62 -17.63 5.92
C CYS A 193 13.80 -17.72 4.95
N ASN A 194 13.56 -17.56 3.65
CA ASN A 194 14.65 -17.65 2.68
C ASN A 194 15.72 -16.59 3.03
N PRO A 195 16.94 -16.99 3.43
CA PRO A 195 17.95 -16.04 3.87
C PRO A 195 18.38 -15.05 2.76
N GLU A 196 18.14 -15.40 1.49
CA GLU A 196 18.43 -14.53 0.34
C GLU A 196 17.42 -13.37 0.21
N THR A 197 16.19 -13.51 0.72
CA THR A 197 15.14 -12.47 0.70
C THR A 197 14.88 -11.85 2.07
N CYS A 198 15.19 -12.56 3.16
CA CYS A 198 14.95 -12.17 4.56
C CYS A 198 16.18 -11.58 5.26
N THR A 199 17.10 -10.95 4.52
CA THR A 199 18.17 -10.18 5.15
C THR A 199 17.64 -8.77 5.42
N ALA A 200 17.37 -8.43 6.68
CA ALA A 200 17.11 -7.05 7.07
C ALA A 200 18.30 -6.18 6.59
N PRO A 201 18.07 -5.12 5.79
CA PRO A 201 19.17 -4.39 5.18
C PRO A 201 20.08 -3.76 6.24
N PRO A 202 21.41 -3.78 6.04
CA PRO A 202 22.34 -3.18 6.99
C PRO A 202 22.07 -1.68 7.05
N PRO A 203 21.92 -1.10 8.25
CA PRO A 203 21.54 0.30 8.37
C PRO A 203 22.66 1.20 7.83
N LYS A 204 22.27 2.20 7.03
CA LYS A 204 23.18 3.25 6.51
C LYS A 204 23.73 4.18 7.61
N TRP A 205 23.31 4.02 8.86
CA TRP A 205 23.75 4.75 10.05
C TRP A 205 23.89 3.77 11.22
N SER A 206 24.93 3.89 12.04
CA SER A 206 25.06 3.21 13.35
C SER A 206 23.82 3.43 14.23
N PRO A 207 22.99 2.40 14.47
CA PRO A 207 21.77 2.54 15.25
C PRO A 207 22.11 2.72 16.73
N SER A 208 21.36 3.57 17.43
CA SER A 208 21.19 3.39 18.88
C SER A 208 20.36 2.11 19.04
N THR A 209 21.01 1.03 19.48
CA THR A 209 20.47 -0.34 19.43
C THR A 209 19.15 -0.55 20.18
N ASP A 210 18.78 0.33 21.12
CA ASP A 210 17.64 0.12 22.01
C ASP A 210 16.29 0.62 21.43
N ARG A 211 16.30 1.25 20.25
CA ARG A 211 15.10 1.87 19.64
C ARG A 211 14.64 1.20 18.34
N ARG A 212 15.36 0.17 17.91
CA ARG A 212 15.01 -0.60 16.73
C ARG A 212 14.42 -1.94 17.14
N PHE A 213 13.26 -2.23 16.59
CA PHE A 213 12.58 -3.51 16.72
C PHE A 213 12.56 -4.17 15.35
N PHE A 214 13.15 -5.35 15.26
CA PHE A 214 12.95 -6.24 14.13
C PHE A 214 11.57 -6.86 14.26
N PHE A 215 10.97 -7.19 13.12
CA PHE A 215 9.69 -7.88 13.10
C PHE A 215 9.63 -9.01 12.08
N ARG A 216 8.71 -9.94 12.36
CA ARG A 216 8.19 -10.94 11.43
C ARG A 216 6.71 -10.63 11.24
N LEU A 217 6.26 -10.56 9.99
CA LEU A 217 4.88 -10.24 9.63
C LEU A 217 4.26 -11.44 8.92
N ARG A 218 3.18 -11.99 9.48
CA ARG A 218 2.25 -12.82 8.70
C ARG A 218 1.06 -11.98 8.31
N GLY A 219 0.63 -12.10 7.06
CA GLY A 219 -0.49 -11.33 6.58
C GLY A 219 -1.07 -11.90 5.31
N LYS A 220 -2.08 -11.21 4.81
CA LYS A 220 -2.70 -11.49 3.52
C LYS A 220 -2.77 -10.22 2.71
N GLU A 221 -2.57 -10.36 1.41
CA GLU A 221 -2.96 -9.33 0.47
C GLU A 221 -4.49 -9.36 0.38
N ILE A 222 -5.11 -8.20 0.55
CA ILE A 222 -6.56 -8.09 0.65
C ILE A 222 -7.22 -8.15 -0.73
N ALA A 223 -6.54 -7.63 -1.76
CA ALA A 223 -7.05 -7.60 -3.13
C ALA A 223 -7.13 -9.00 -3.74
N SER A 224 -6.09 -9.80 -3.57
CA SER A 224 -6.04 -11.20 -4.04
C SER A 224 -6.69 -12.17 -3.04
N GLY A 225 -6.72 -11.81 -1.76
CA GLY A 225 -7.08 -12.70 -0.66
C GLY A 225 -6.01 -13.76 -0.38
N GLU A 226 -4.84 -13.68 -1.03
CA GLU A 226 -3.76 -14.64 -0.87
C GLU A 226 -2.99 -14.34 0.42
N THR A 227 -2.89 -15.37 1.26
CA THR A 227 -2.04 -15.34 2.44
C THR A 227 -0.58 -15.43 2.00
N VAL A 228 0.27 -14.57 2.57
CA VAL A 228 1.70 -14.62 2.33
C VAL A 228 2.26 -15.91 2.92
N SER A 229 2.92 -16.72 2.08
CA SER A 229 3.31 -18.10 2.43
C SER A 229 4.48 -18.16 3.42
N GLU A 230 5.37 -17.16 3.41
CA GLU A 230 6.48 -17.03 4.35
C GLU A 230 6.33 -15.71 5.10
N PRO A 231 6.58 -15.65 6.42
CA PRO A 231 6.51 -14.39 7.14
C PRO A 231 7.57 -13.40 6.65
N GLU A 232 7.13 -12.17 6.43
CA GLU A 232 7.96 -11.08 5.94
C GLU A 232 8.79 -10.45 7.04
N CYS A 233 10.03 -10.11 6.69
CA CYS A 233 10.98 -9.54 7.62
C CYS A 233 11.08 -8.02 7.43
N GLY A 234 11.25 -7.30 8.53
CA GLY A 234 11.51 -5.88 8.49
C GLY A 234 11.91 -5.32 9.85
N TYR A 235 11.90 -4.00 9.96
CA TYR A 235 12.14 -3.32 11.23
C TYR A 235 11.37 -2.01 11.35
N ILE A 236 11.12 -1.61 12.59
CA ILE A 236 10.70 -0.27 12.97
C ILE A 236 11.77 0.36 13.86
N GLU A 237 12.06 1.64 13.64
CA GLU A 237 13.03 2.41 14.42
C GLU A 237 12.38 3.68 14.95
N PHE A 238 12.31 3.79 16.28
CA PHE A 238 11.73 4.93 16.96
C PHE A 238 12.71 6.09 17.07
N PHE A 239 12.22 7.31 16.91
CA PHE A 239 13.06 8.51 16.98
C PHE A 239 13.44 8.91 18.41
N GLY A 240 12.67 8.47 19.41
CA GLY A 240 12.85 8.83 20.82
C GLY A 240 12.39 7.72 21.76
N ASP A 241 12.75 7.85 23.04
CA ASP A 241 12.40 6.88 24.11
C ASP A 241 10.93 6.99 24.53
N GLU A 242 10.23 8.00 24.01
CA GLU A 242 8.81 8.22 24.20
C GLU A 242 7.96 7.29 23.31
N PHE A 243 8.59 6.60 22.34
CA PHE A 243 7.96 5.72 21.36
C PHE A 243 6.78 6.37 20.61
N THR A 244 6.86 7.68 20.37
CA THR A 244 5.75 8.46 19.79
C THR A 244 5.74 8.46 18.27
N GLN A 245 6.89 8.26 17.64
CA GLN A 245 7.08 8.31 16.20
C GLN A 245 8.17 7.32 15.77
N PHE A 246 7.98 6.67 14.62
CA PHE A 246 8.95 5.75 14.06
C PHE A 246 9.00 5.78 12.53
N VAL A 247 10.07 5.24 11.98
CA VAL A 247 10.18 4.82 10.58
C VAL A 247 10.25 3.29 10.51
N GLY A 248 9.45 2.69 9.64
CA GLY A 248 9.38 1.26 9.39
C GLY A 248 9.82 0.93 7.98
N ARG A 249 10.43 -0.24 7.80
CA ARG A 249 10.84 -0.77 6.50
C ARG A 249 10.48 -2.24 6.40
N ILE A 250 9.95 -2.61 5.24
CA ILE A 250 9.52 -3.97 4.91
C ILE A 250 9.74 -4.27 3.44
N ASN A 251 10.12 -5.51 3.13
CA ASN A 251 10.00 -6.04 1.78
C ASN A 251 8.65 -6.72 1.65
N VAL A 252 7.83 -6.31 0.69
CA VAL A 252 6.51 -6.90 0.48
C VAL A 252 6.58 -7.80 -0.76
N PRO A 253 6.20 -9.09 -0.71
CA PRO A 253 6.51 -10.06 -1.78
C PRO A 253 6.03 -9.70 -3.18
N PHE A 254 4.93 -8.96 -3.28
CA PHE A 254 4.34 -8.53 -4.54
C PHE A 254 4.85 -7.15 -4.99
N MET A 255 5.65 -6.47 -4.17
CA MET A 255 6.37 -5.26 -4.53
C MET A 255 7.87 -5.59 -4.60
N GLU A 256 8.46 -5.54 -5.78
CA GLU A 256 9.90 -5.82 -5.99
C GLU A 256 10.82 -4.75 -5.36
N GLU A 257 10.31 -3.91 -4.46
CA GLU A 257 11.00 -2.79 -3.83
C GLU A 257 10.74 -2.75 -2.31
N GLU A 258 11.75 -2.28 -1.57
CA GLU A 258 11.64 -2.02 -0.13
C GLU A 258 10.69 -0.84 0.11
N ILE A 259 9.72 -1.02 1.01
CA ILE A 259 8.73 0.00 1.33
C ILE A 259 9.09 0.66 2.66
N GLU A 260 9.12 2.00 2.66
CA GLU A 260 9.23 2.80 3.88
C GLU A 260 7.84 3.24 4.33
N PHE A 261 7.56 3.12 5.63
CA PHE A 261 6.34 3.67 6.23
C PHE A 261 6.67 4.40 7.53
N ARG A 262 5.78 5.27 7.98
CA ARG A 262 5.99 6.09 9.19
C ARG A 262 4.81 5.97 10.12
N GLY A 263 5.08 5.78 11.40
CA GLY A 263 4.04 5.68 12.42
C GLY A 263 4.03 6.86 13.38
N PHE A 264 2.82 7.23 13.82
CA PHE A 264 2.59 8.31 14.77
C PHE A 264 1.63 7.82 15.85
N LYS A 265 2.06 7.84 17.10
CA LYS A 265 1.28 7.32 18.23
C LYS A 265 0.11 8.24 18.55
N VAL A 266 -1.08 7.67 18.72
CA VAL A 266 -2.31 8.41 19.05
C VAL A 266 -2.92 7.99 20.38
N SER A 267 -2.51 6.84 20.93
CA SER A 267 -3.00 6.32 22.21
C SER A 267 -1.98 5.37 22.84
N ASP A 268 -1.86 5.36 24.17
CA ASP A 268 -1.13 4.33 24.94
C ASP A 268 -1.91 3.00 25.06
N THR A 269 -3.20 3.03 24.73
CA THR A 269 -4.07 1.84 24.75
C THR A 269 -4.36 1.42 23.30
N PRO A 270 -3.97 0.20 22.91
CA PRO A 270 -4.34 -0.37 21.61
C PRO A 270 -5.86 -0.37 21.42
N ARG A 271 -6.31 -0.20 20.18
CA ARG A 271 -7.74 -0.10 19.88
C ARG A 271 -8.43 -1.46 19.91
N ASP A 272 -7.76 -2.45 19.34
CA ASP A 272 -8.32 -3.78 19.12
C ASP A 272 -7.73 -4.81 20.09
N GLN A 273 -8.15 -6.07 19.97
CA GLN A 273 -7.49 -7.18 20.64
C GLN A 273 -6.37 -7.72 19.76
N PRO A 274 -5.26 -8.20 20.34
CA PRO A 274 -4.17 -8.75 19.56
C PRO A 274 -4.63 -10.02 18.86
N CYS A 275 -4.51 -10.05 17.53
CA CYS A 275 -4.81 -11.22 16.74
C CYS A 275 -3.83 -12.36 17.08
N GLU A 276 -4.27 -13.60 16.93
CA GLU A 276 -3.39 -14.75 17.09
C GLU A 276 -2.42 -14.84 15.91
N TRP A 277 -1.18 -15.23 16.16
CA TRP A 277 -0.17 -15.39 15.13
C TRP A 277 -0.61 -16.37 14.04
N ASP A 278 -1.31 -17.43 14.45
CA ASP A 278 -1.78 -18.49 13.55
C ASP A 278 -3.01 -18.10 12.73
N TYR A 279 -3.60 -16.92 12.98
CA TYR A 279 -4.76 -16.44 12.23
C TYR A 279 -4.46 -16.28 10.73
N PHE A 280 -3.21 -15.98 10.39
CA PHE A 280 -2.72 -15.89 9.01
C PHE A 280 -1.83 -17.08 8.63
N SER A 281 -1.93 -18.21 9.34
CA SER A 281 -1.28 -19.46 8.92
C SER A 281 -2.06 -20.09 7.76
N PHE A 282 -1.34 -20.81 6.90
CA PHE A 282 -1.92 -21.46 5.73
C PHE A 282 -2.84 -22.60 6.16
N GLU A 283 -4.13 -22.31 6.34
CA GLU A 283 -5.15 -23.37 6.27
C GLU A 283 -5.28 -23.79 4.80
N GLU A 284 -5.07 -25.07 4.49
CA GLU A 284 -5.64 -25.64 3.27
C GLU A 284 -7.13 -25.25 3.22
N PRO A 285 -7.69 -24.86 2.06
CA PRO A 285 -9.02 -24.27 2.01
C PRO A 285 -10.09 -25.31 2.35
N VAL A 286 -10.42 -25.43 3.64
CA VAL A 286 -11.56 -26.18 4.11
C VAL A 286 -12.67 -25.19 4.43
N ASN A 287 -13.43 -24.85 3.39
CA ASN A 287 -14.80 -24.33 3.49
C ASN A 287 -15.05 -23.25 4.56
N SER A 288 -14.91 -21.99 4.13
CA SER A 288 -15.69 -20.83 4.56
C SER A 288 -16.65 -21.08 5.74
N ARG A 289 -16.25 -20.69 6.94
CA ARG A 289 -17.20 -20.22 7.94
C ARG A 289 -16.79 -18.84 8.39
N ARG A 290 -17.48 -17.86 7.80
CA ARG A 290 -17.68 -16.51 8.34
C ARG A 290 -17.74 -16.55 9.87
N CYS A 291 -16.97 -15.68 10.50
CA CYS A 291 -17.26 -15.17 11.84
C CYS A 291 -18.55 -14.34 11.79
N GLU A 292 -19.72 -14.99 11.76
CA GLU A 292 -20.97 -14.32 12.10
C GLU A 292 -21.08 -14.22 13.62
N HIS A 293 -21.28 -12.97 14.06
CA HIS A 293 -21.37 -12.55 15.45
C HIS A 293 -22.37 -13.40 16.24
N GLY A 294 -21.98 -13.74 17.48
CA GLY A 294 -22.92 -14.19 18.49
C GLY A 294 -23.92 -13.09 18.81
N VAL A 295 -25.20 -13.42 18.73
CA VAL A 295 -26.25 -12.77 19.51
C VAL A 295 -26.91 -13.85 20.35
N GLU A 296 -26.92 -13.59 21.65
CA GLU A 296 -27.53 -14.37 22.71
C GLU A 296 -29.01 -14.69 22.45
N GLY A 297 -29.46 -15.80 23.03
CA GLY A 297 -30.87 -16.11 23.14
C GLY A 297 -31.17 -17.47 23.76
N GLU A 298 -30.83 -17.65 25.04
CA GLU A 298 -31.60 -18.59 25.89
C GLU A 298 -33.02 -18.04 26.03
N PHE A 299 -34.06 -18.84 25.76
CA PHE A 299 -35.31 -18.84 26.54
C PHE A 299 -36.11 -20.13 26.28
N LYS A 300 -36.15 -20.97 27.32
CA LYS A 300 -37.11 -22.03 27.67
C LYS A 300 -37.39 -23.18 26.70
#